data_AF-A0AAV5G3K9-F1
#
_entry.id   AF-A0AAV5G3K9-F1
#
_cell.length_a   1.000
_cell.length_b   1.000
_cell.length_c   1.000
_cell.angle_alpha   90.00
_cell.angle_beta   90.00
_cell.angle_gamma   90.00
#
_symmetry.space_group_name_H-M   'P 1'
#
loop_
_entity.id
_entity.type
_entity.pdbx_description
1 polymer ?
#
loop_
_entity_poly.entity_id
_entity_poly.type
_entity_poly.pdbx_seq_one_letter_code
_entity_poly.pdbx_strand_id
1 'polypeptide(L)'
;MDAGPGLNFFSIHKERLLISVLGPLHIPQTVEGEILRKARSDPRFAPAETVIRKLPAKYLAILPDTATDELVQAVTRVSGDSFSSAFEY
;
A
#
# COMPACT_ATOMS: atom_id res chain seq x y z
N MET A 1 -0.66 -4.62 -0.62
CA MET A 1 -1.24 -4.65 0.75
C MET A 1 -1.93 -3.33 0.99
N ASP A 2 -3.05 -3.33 1.71
CA ASP A 2 -3.80 -2.10 2.03
C ASP A 2 -3.28 -1.40 3.30
N ALA A 3 -3.67 -0.14 3.46
CA ALA A 3 -3.24 0.67 4.62
C ALA A 3 -3.72 0.10 5.96
N GLY A 4 -4.94 -0.45 6.02
CA GLY A 4 -5.51 -1.02 7.24
C GLY A 4 -4.66 -2.16 7.84
N PRO A 5 -4.39 -3.23 7.09
CA PRO A 5 -3.44 -4.26 7.51
C PRO A 5 -2.04 -3.70 7.82
N GLY A 6 -1.52 -2.79 7.01
CA GLY A 6 -0.22 -2.15 7.27
C GLY A 6 -0.17 -1.48 8.64
N LEU A 7 -1.16 -0.65 8.95
CA LEU A 7 -1.32 -0.02 10.27
C LEU A 7 -1.43 -1.07 11.37
N ASN A 8 -2.35 -2.04 11.23
CA ASN A 8 -2.60 -3.03 12.27
C ASN A 8 -1.38 -3.85 12.63
N PHE A 9 -0.55 -4.27 11.66
CA PHE A 9 0.65 -5.06 11.93
C PHE A 9 1.83 -4.21 12.36
N PHE A 10 2.06 -3.06 11.72
CA PHE A 10 3.23 -2.23 11.99
C PHE A 10 3.13 -1.52 13.35
N SER A 11 1.92 -1.14 13.76
CA SER A 11 1.70 -0.47 15.05
C SER A 11 1.90 -1.38 16.27
N ILE A 12 1.96 -2.69 16.07
CA ILE A 12 2.24 -3.69 17.12
C ILE A 12 3.53 -4.48 16.86
N HIS A 13 4.40 -4.00 15.96
CA HIS A 13 5.68 -4.62 15.61
C HIS A 13 5.58 -6.08 15.13
N LYS A 14 4.53 -6.39 14.35
CA LYS A 14 4.27 -7.72 13.78
C LYS A 14 4.56 -7.79 12.27
N GLU A 15 5.32 -6.85 11.72
CA GLU A 15 5.75 -6.86 10.31
C GLU A 15 6.50 -8.15 9.94
N ARG A 16 7.33 -8.68 10.84
CA ARG A 16 8.06 -9.95 10.60
C ARG A 16 7.12 -11.14 10.46
N LEU A 17 6.06 -11.20 11.27
CA LEU A 17 5.05 -12.25 11.19
C LEU A 17 4.29 -12.14 9.87
N LEU A 18 3.82 -10.93 9.53
CA LEU A 18 3.14 -10.66 8.28
C LEU A 18 3.97 -11.11 7.07
N ILE A 19 5.24 -10.69 7.02
CA ILE A 19 6.17 -11.05 5.93
C ILE A 19 6.49 -12.55 5.94
N SER A 20 6.58 -13.20 7.11
CA SER A 20 6.84 -14.65 7.16
C SER A 20 5.69 -15.49 6.59
N VAL A 21 4.46 -14.98 6.65
CA VAL A 21 3.26 -15.68 6.17
C VAL A 21 3.01 -15.39 4.69
N LEU A 22 3.16 -14.13 4.27
CA LEU A 22 2.80 -13.69 2.91
C LEU A 22 4.01 -13.56 1.96
N GLY A 23 5.23 -13.56 2.48
CA GLY A 23 6.43 -13.19 1.74
C GLY A 23 6.61 -11.67 1.60
N PRO A 24 7.54 -11.22 0.72
CA PRO A 24 7.71 -9.82 0.39
C PRO A 24 6.43 -9.18 -0.14
N LEU A 25 6.17 -7.94 0.26
CA LEU A 25 4.95 -7.22 -0.05
C LEU A 25 5.19 -6.04 -0.99
N HIS A 26 4.16 -5.69 -1.74
CA HIS A 26 4.10 -4.46 -2.53
C HIS A 26 2.94 -3.59 -2.04
N ILE A 27 3.16 -2.28 -1.98
CA ILE A 27 2.12 -1.28 -1.72
C ILE A 27 2.21 -0.13 -2.72
N PRO A 28 1.09 0.47 -3.12
CA PRO A 28 1.11 1.74 -3.84
C PRO A 28 1.59 2.91 -2.95
N GLN A 29 2.12 3.98 -3.55
CA GLN A 29 2.49 5.22 -2.84
C GLN A 29 1.30 5.79 -2.06
N THR A 30 0.08 5.72 -2.61
CA THR A 30 -1.15 6.15 -1.94
C THR A 30 -1.37 5.41 -0.61
N VAL A 31 -1.07 4.11 -0.55
CA VAL A 31 -1.18 3.32 0.68
C VAL A 31 -0.10 3.71 1.69
N GLU A 32 1.14 3.95 1.26
CA GLU A 32 2.18 4.50 2.14
C GLU A 32 1.74 5.83 2.75
N GLY A 33 1.19 6.73 1.92
CA GLY A 33 0.67 8.02 2.33
C GLY A 33 -0.41 7.90 3.41
N GLU A 34 -1.35 6.97 3.24
CA GLU A 34 -2.41 6.74 4.24
C GLU A 34 -1.85 6.16 5.56
N ILE A 35 -0.89 5.24 5.49
CA ILE A 35 -0.23 4.70 6.70
C ILE A 35 0.48 5.82 7.45
N LEU A 36 1.27 6.65 6.77
CA LEU A 36 2.00 7.76 7.39
C LEU A 36 1.04 8.81 7.97
N ARG A 37 -0.02 9.14 7.23
CA ARG A 37 -1.04 10.10 7.68
C ARG A 37 -1.71 9.61 8.97
N LYS A 38 -2.11 8.34 9.03
CA LYS A 38 -2.73 7.74 10.22
C LYS A 38 -1.74 7.61 11.37
N ALA A 39 -0.51 7.20 11.13
CA ALA A 39 0.52 7.09 12.15
C ALA A 39 0.82 8.44 12.83
N ARG A 40 0.76 9.55 12.09
CA ARG A 40 0.95 10.91 12.64
C ARG A 40 -0.26 11.49 13.36
N SER A 41 -1.47 11.05 13.02
CA SER A 41 -2.72 11.62 13.54
C SER A 41 -3.35 10.81 14.67
N ASP A 42 -3.04 9.51 14.77
CA ASP A 42 -3.57 8.63 15.81
C ASP A 42 -2.42 7.96 16.59
N PRO A 43 -2.27 8.25 17.90
CA PRO A 43 -1.19 7.71 18.73
C PRO A 43 -1.13 6.18 18.75
N ARG A 44 -2.27 5.50 18.56
CA ARG A 44 -2.32 4.04 18.48
C ARG A 44 -1.49 3.50 17.32
N PHE A 45 -1.35 4.30 16.26
CA PHE A 45 -0.66 3.92 15.04
C PHE A 45 0.75 4.50 14.90
N ALA A 46 1.20 5.34 15.83
CA ALA A 46 2.50 6.01 15.78
C ALA A 46 3.71 5.08 15.46
N PRO A 47 3.80 3.84 15.97
CA PRO A 47 4.93 2.97 15.64
C PRO A 47 5.02 2.59 14.15
N ALA A 48 3.91 2.65 13.41
CA ALA A 48 3.87 2.29 12.00
C ALA A 48 4.76 3.17 11.13
N GLU A 49 4.89 4.47 11.44
CA GLU A 49 5.80 5.37 10.70
C GLU A 49 7.26 4.92 10.84
N THR A 50 7.66 4.44 12.01
CA THR A 50 9.05 3.98 12.21
C THR A 50 9.29 2.66 11.48
N VAL A 51 8.33 1.73 11.54
CA VAL A 51 8.44 0.42 10.89
C VAL A 51 8.51 0.57 9.38
N ILE A 52 7.58 1.31 8.77
CA ILE A 52 7.52 1.45 7.31
C ILE A 52 8.79 2.10 6.75
N ARG A 53 9.36 3.10 7.43
CA ARG A 53 10.60 3.77 7.01
C ARG A 53 11.85 2.90 7.15
N LYS A 54 11.82 1.89 8.04
CA LYS A 54 12.96 1.00 8.29
C LYS A 54 12.91 -0.28 7.48
N LEU A 55 11.74 -0.64 6.93
CA LEU A 55 11.60 -1.87 6.15
C LEU A 55 12.39 -1.77 4.84
N PRO A 56 13.34 -2.69 4.60
CA PRO A 56 14.06 -2.78 3.34
C PRO A 56 13.12 -3.06 2.15
N ALA A 57 13.46 -2.52 0.98
CA ALA A 57 12.73 -2.72 -0.28
C ALA A 57 12.49 -4.20 -0.64
N LYS A 58 13.42 -5.09 -0.26
CA LYS A 58 13.29 -6.55 -0.47
C LYS A 58 12.16 -7.21 0.32
N TYR A 59 11.60 -6.52 1.33
CA TYR A 59 10.48 -7.01 2.13
C TYR A 59 9.21 -6.18 1.91
N LEU A 60 9.36 -4.88 1.64
CA LEU A 60 8.26 -3.99 1.31
C LEU A 60 8.70 -3.03 0.21
N ALA A 61 8.19 -3.23 -0.99
CA ALA A 61 8.41 -2.31 -2.10
C ALA A 61 7.21 -1.37 -2.24
N ILE A 62 7.51 -0.07 -2.33
CA ILE A 62 6.53 0.97 -2.61
C ILE A 62 6.57 1.23 -4.12
N LEU A 63 5.45 1.06 -4.79
CA LEU A 63 5.32 1.18 -6.24
C LEU A 63 4.52 2.44 -6.60
N PRO A 64 4.81 3.09 -7.74
CA PRO A 64 4.03 4.23 -8.22
C PRO A 64 2.56 3.87 -8.42
N ASP A 65 1.66 4.84 -8.18
CA ASP A 65 0.23 4.72 -8.48
C ASP A 65 -0.09 4.89 -9.98
N THR A 66 0.90 5.26 -10.79
CA THR A 66 0.72 5.50 -12.22
C THR A 66 0.24 4.25 -12.93
N ALA A 67 -0.91 4.37 -13.61
CA ALA A 67 -1.41 3.31 -14.46
C ALA A 67 -0.44 3.04 -15.61
N THR A 68 -0.18 1.77 -15.89
CA THR A 68 0.58 1.38 -17.08
C THR A 68 -0.35 1.24 -18.27
N ASP A 69 0.19 1.37 -19.48
CA ASP A 69 -0.58 1.21 -20.71
C ASP A 69 -1.25 -0.18 -20.78
N GLU A 70 -0.59 -1.22 -20.28
CA GLU A 70 -1.16 -2.57 -20.23
C GLU A 70 -2.35 -2.65 -19.28
N LEU A 71 -2.27 -1.99 -18.12
CA LEU A 71 -3.39 -1.93 -17.17
C LEU A 71 -4.57 -1.18 -17.78
N VAL A 72 -4.31 -0.04 -18.41
CA VAL A 72 -5.32 0.77 -19.10
C VAL A 72 -6.03 -0.05 -20.18
N GLN A 73 -5.26 -0.74 -21.03
CA GLN A 73 -5.80 -1.60 -22.07
C GLN A 73 -6.61 -2.77 -21.50
N ALA A 74 -6.10 -3.43 -20.45
CA ALA A 74 -6.77 -4.56 -19.84
C ALA A 74 -8.12 -4.16 -19.23
N VAL A 75 -8.17 -3.06 -18.48
CA VAL A 75 -9.41 -2.53 -17.89
C VAL A 75 -10.39 -2.14 -18.99
N THR A 76 -9.96 -1.35 -19.99
CA THR A 76 -10.83 -0.92 -21.10
C THR A 76 -11.44 -2.11 -21.83
N ARG A 77 -10.67 -3.18 -22.05
CA ARG A 77 -11.16 -4.42 -22.68
C ARG A 77 -12.18 -5.16 -21.83
N VAL A 78 -12.03 -5.16 -20.51
CA VAL A 78 -12.90 -5.92 -19.59
C VAL A 78 -14.17 -5.15 -19.22
N SER A 79 -14.06 -3.83 -18.97
CA SER A 79 -15.19 -2.99 -18.59
C SER A 79 -15.98 -2.45 -19.79
N GLY A 80 -15.33 -2.26 -20.94
CA GLY A 80 -15.91 -1.54 -22.08
C GLY A 80 -15.90 -0.01 -21.91
N ASP A 81 -15.42 0.50 -20.78
CA ASP A 81 -15.36 1.92 -20.43
C ASP A 81 -13.94 2.49 -20.56
N SER A 82 -13.84 3.80 -20.76
CA SER A 82 -12.54 4.48 -20.74
C SER A 82 -11.91 4.38 -19.35
N PHE A 83 -10.59 4.17 -19.29
CA PHE A 83 -9.88 4.08 -18.00
C PHE A 83 -10.02 5.37 -17.16
N SER A 84 -10.10 6.54 -17.79
CA SER A 84 -10.28 7.82 -17.09
C SER A 84 -11.62 7.92 -16.35
N SER A 85 -12.70 7.38 -16.90
CA SER A 85 -14.03 7.42 -16.25
C SER A 85 -14.16 6.46 -15.06
N ALA A 86 -13.21 5.53 -14.88
CA ALA A 86 -13.24 4.56 -13.78
C ALA A 86 -12.70 5.11 -12.44
N PHE A 87 -12.03 6.27 -12.44
CA PHE A 87 -11.38 6.86 -11.26
C PHE A 87 -11.84 8.28 -10.92
N GLU A 88 -12.84 8.81 -11.63
CA GLU A 88 -13.57 10.02 -11.18
C GLU A 88 -14.64 9.60 -10.17
N TYR A 89 -14.35 9.81 -8.88
CA TYR A 89 -15.30 9.71 -7.76
C TYR A 89 -15.42 11.05 -7.04
#